data_AF-A0A1F4CWC6-F1
#
_entry.id   AF-A0A1F4CWC6-F1
#
_cell.length_a   1.000
_cell.length_b   1.000
_cell.length_c   1.000
_cell.angle_alpha   90.00
_cell.angle_beta   90.00
_cell.angle_gamma   90.00
#
_symmetry.space_group_name_H-M   'P 1'
#
loop_
_entity.id
_entity.type
_entity.pdbx_description
1 polymer ?
#
loop_
_entity_poly.entity_id
_entity_poly.type
_entity_poly.pdbx_seq_one_letter_code
_entity_poly.pdbx_strand_id
1 'polypeptide(L)'
;MRYFEDKHGVKLDPHTTHEGCAENFGPSLVNRYVFGRGNVLVTGQAAGFLNMIGEGMSCALHSGAISGEAVVEARLRNRPVQETYRRMIASEVRRTTDQWNPLKIAFDKPHEADFPAALMRLPWRERRLVVRDLWRFMLLYKEFKWGREILRAAASRLLGDGYPTTRWI
;
A
#
# COMPACT_ATOMS: atom_id res chain seq x y z
N MET A 1 -4.29 -31.05 -1.57
CA MET A 1 -5.47 -31.59 -0.87
C MET A 1 -5.14 -32.96 -0.28
N ARG A 2 -5.06 -34.04 -1.07
CA ARG A 2 -4.78 -35.41 -0.56
C ARG A 2 -3.57 -35.57 0.36
N TYR A 3 -2.45 -34.88 0.09
CA TYR A 3 -1.24 -34.98 0.90
C TYR A 3 -1.48 -34.75 2.41
N PHE A 4 -2.24 -33.72 2.78
CA PHE A 4 -2.46 -33.38 4.19
C PHE A 4 -3.42 -34.35 4.89
N GLU A 5 -4.38 -34.88 4.14
CA GLU A 5 -5.32 -35.88 4.62
C GLU A 5 -4.60 -37.23 4.84
N ASP A 6 -3.80 -37.66 3.86
CA ASP A 6 -3.10 -38.94 3.87
C ASP A 6 -1.94 -38.99 4.87
N LYS A 7 -1.23 -37.86 5.08
CA LYS A 7 -0.06 -37.81 5.97
C LYS A 7 -0.34 -37.30 7.36
N HIS A 8 -1.36 -36.46 7.52
CA HIS A 8 -1.61 -35.75 8.77
C HIS A 8 -3.04 -35.91 9.28
N GLY A 9 -3.88 -36.71 8.60
CA GLY A 9 -5.27 -36.97 9.01
C GLY A 9 -6.15 -35.72 8.98
N VAL A 10 -5.73 -34.67 8.28
CA VAL A 10 -6.45 -33.39 8.25
C VAL A 10 -7.73 -33.55 7.45
N LYS A 11 -8.86 -33.44 8.14
CA LYS A 11 -10.20 -33.36 7.55
C LYS A 11 -10.66 -31.90 7.58
N LEU A 12 -10.76 -31.27 6.42
CA LEU A 12 -11.23 -29.89 6.30
C LEU A 12 -12.76 -29.89 6.22
N ASP A 13 -13.40 -29.08 7.06
CA ASP A 13 -14.84 -28.85 6.99
C ASP A 13 -15.19 -28.07 5.71
N PRO A 14 -16.39 -28.25 5.11
CA PRO A 14 -16.80 -27.45 3.97
C PRO A 14 -16.78 -25.96 4.31
N HIS A 15 -16.10 -25.15 3.50
CA HIS A 15 -16.07 -23.70 3.68
C HIS A 15 -17.43 -23.10 3.30
N THR A 16 -18.37 -23.07 4.25
CA THR A 16 -19.71 -22.48 4.08
C THR A 16 -19.83 -21.07 4.64
N THR A 17 -18.84 -20.60 5.40
CA THR A 17 -18.80 -19.27 5.99
C THR A 17 -18.06 -18.31 5.08
N HIS A 18 -18.79 -17.36 4.50
CA HIS A 18 -18.17 -16.24 3.79
C HIS A 18 -17.71 -15.18 4.80
N GLU A 19 -16.40 -15.09 5.00
CA GLU A 19 -15.78 -13.97 5.69
C GLU A 19 -15.36 -12.92 4.66
N GLY A 20 -15.83 -11.69 4.83
CA GLY A 20 -15.45 -10.56 4.00
C GLY A 20 -14.48 -9.64 4.76
N CYS A 21 -13.37 -9.28 4.13
CA CYS A 21 -12.50 -8.21 4.61
C CYS A 21 -12.77 -6.96 3.78
N ALA A 22 -13.26 -5.90 4.42
CA ALA A 22 -13.39 -4.60 3.79
C ALA A 22 -12.04 -3.87 3.90
N GLU A 23 -11.32 -3.79 2.78
CA GLU A 23 -10.05 -3.07 2.71
C GLU A 23 -10.27 -1.65 2.20
N ASN A 24 -9.64 -0.66 2.87
CA ASN A 24 -9.55 0.71 2.34
C ASN A 24 -8.48 0.73 1.25
N PHE A 25 -8.79 0.08 0.13
CA PHE A 25 -7.96 0.09 -1.06
C PHE A 25 -8.03 1.46 -1.72
N GLY A 26 -6.89 2.01 -2.16
CA GLY A 26 -6.87 3.23 -2.99
C GLY A 26 -6.42 4.55 -2.36
N PRO A 27 -6.59 4.85 -1.05
CA PRO A 27 -6.13 6.13 -0.48
C PRO A 27 -4.64 6.39 -0.73
N SER A 28 -3.79 5.38 -0.55
CA SER A 28 -2.36 5.43 -0.88
C SER A 28 -2.09 5.76 -2.36
N LEU A 29 -2.86 5.16 -3.28
CA LEU A 29 -2.69 5.35 -4.72
C LEU A 29 -3.02 6.79 -5.17
N VAL A 30 -4.04 7.40 -4.55
CA VAL A 30 -4.49 8.77 -4.88
C VAL A 30 -3.97 9.84 -3.92
N ASN A 31 -2.97 9.49 -3.09
CA ASN A 31 -2.36 10.37 -2.08
C ASN A 31 -3.41 11.01 -1.15
N ARG A 32 -4.36 10.21 -0.68
CA ARG A 32 -5.37 10.58 0.31
C ARG A 32 -5.05 9.87 1.60
N TYR A 33 -4.65 10.63 2.61
CA TYR A 33 -4.26 10.08 3.91
C TYR A 33 -5.02 10.79 5.02
N VAL A 34 -5.28 10.06 6.10
CA VAL A 34 -5.90 10.59 7.33
C VAL A 34 -4.91 10.39 8.46
N PHE A 35 -4.31 11.46 8.96
CA PHE A 35 -3.32 11.40 10.03
C PHE A 35 -3.91 11.77 11.40
N GLY A 36 -5.17 12.18 11.41
CA GLY A 36 -5.88 12.59 12.62
C GLY A 36 -5.77 14.07 12.90
N ARG A 37 -6.23 14.49 14.08
CA ARG A 37 -6.33 15.89 14.48
C ARG A 37 -6.09 16.06 15.97
N GLY A 38 -5.46 17.17 16.35
CA GLY A 38 -5.15 17.48 17.75
C GLY A 38 -4.22 16.43 18.36
N ASN A 39 -4.72 15.70 19.34
CA ASN A 39 -3.96 14.65 20.04
C ASN A 39 -4.27 13.23 19.55
N VAL A 40 -5.08 13.10 18.49
CA VAL A 40 -5.41 11.80 17.89
C VAL A 40 -4.49 11.59 16.69
N LEU A 41 -3.73 10.50 16.69
CA LEU A 41 -2.93 10.04 15.56
C LEU A 41 -3.58 8.79 14.95
N VAL A 42 -3.59 8.70 13.62
CA VAL A 42 -4.12 7.54 12.90
C VAL A 42 -2.99 6.90 12.11
N THR A 43 -2.93 5.56 12.12
CA THR A 43 -1.87 4.75 11.50
C THR A 43 -2.47 3.56 10.73
N GLY A 44 -1.63 2.85 9.97
CA GLY A 44 -2.01 1.67 9.19
C GLY A 44 -3.13 1.94 8.18
N GLN A 45 -3.94 0.93 7.93
CA GLN A 45 -5.01 1.00 6.94
C GLN A 45 -6.04 2.10 7.25
N ALA A 46 -6.28 2.41 8.54
CA ALA A 46 -7.17 3.50 8.93
C ALA A 46 -6.66 4.87 8.47
N ALA A 47 -5.34 5.04 8.36
CA ALA A 47 -4.72 6.25 7.83
C ALA A 47 -4.64 6.27 6.29
N GLY A 48 -4.98 5.17 5.63
CA GLY A 48 -4.84 4.99 4.18
C GLY A 48 -3.58 4.24 3.75
N PHE A 49 -2.80 3.69 4.68
CA PHE A 49 -1.65 2.85 4.35
C PHE A 49 -2.08 1.44 3.97
N LEU A 50 -2.04 1.17 2.67
CA LEU A 50 -2.19 -0.16 2.10
C LEU A 50 -1.43 -0.21 0.77
N ASN A 51 -0.54 -1.20 0.60
CA ASN A 51 0.17 -1.41 -0.64
C ASN A 51 -0.72 -2.12 -1.67
N MET A 52 -0.45 -1.90 -2.97
CA MET A 52 -1.33 -2.31 -4.07
C MET A 52 -1.42 -3.84 -4.31
N ILE A 53 -0.70 -4.68 -3.57
CA ILE A 53 -0.93 -6.14 -3.54
C ILE A 53 -1.77 -6.57 -2.31
N GLY A 54 -2.40 -5.63 -1.61
CA GLY A 54 -3.12 -5.94 -0.36
C GLY A 54 -2.18 -6.24 0.81
N GLU A 55 -0.95 -5.72 0.76
CA GLU A 55 -0.01 -5.81 1.89
C GLU A 55 -0.17 -4.57 2.78
N GLY A 56 -0.53 -4.78 4.04
CA GLY A 56 -0.76 -3.69 5.00
C GLY A 56 0.04 -3.81 6.30
N MET A 57 0.67 -4.96 6.57
CA MET A 57 1.36 -5.21 7.83
C MET A 57 2.59 -4.32 8.00
N SER A 58 3.44 -4.24 6.97
CA SER A 58 4.68 -3.47 7.00
C SER A 58 4.39 -1.98 7.17
N CYS A 59 3.46 -1.44 6.39
CA CYS A 59 3.08 -0.04 6.51
C CYS A 59 2.36 0.27 7.83
N ALA A 60 1.57 -0.67 8.37
CA ALA A 60 0.98 -0.52 9.70
C ALA A 60 2.05 -0.47 10.81
N LEU A 61 3.05 -1.35 10.75
CA LEU A 61 4.17 -1.37 11.68
C LEU A 61 5.00 -0.08 11.59
N HIS A 62 5.38 0.34 10.38
CA HIS A 62 6.16 1.56 10.17
C HIS A 62 5.41 2.82 10.60
N SER A 63 4.17 3.00 10.15
CA SER A 63 3.36 4.17 10.54
C SER A 63 3.07 4.18 12.04
N GLY A 64 2.87 2.99 12.65
CA GLY A 64 2.79 2.81 14.10
C GLY A 64 4.04 3.28 14.83
N ALA A 65 5.22 2.80 14.41
CA ALA A 65 6.51 3.19 14.99
C ALA A 65 6.74 4.72 14.89
N ILE A 66 6.52 5.29 13.70
CA ILE A 66 6.64 6.73 13.47
C ILE A 66 5.69 7.54 14.35
N SER A 67 4.46 7.04 14.59
CA SER A 67 3.51 7.72 15.48
C SER A 67 4.01 7.75 16.93
N GLY A 68 4.59 6.64 17.41
CA GLY A 68 5.18 6.57 18.75
C GLY A 68 6.37 7.52 18.90
N GLU A 69 7.28 7.50 17.91
CA GLU A 69 8.41 8.43 17.88
C GLU A 69 7.96 9.89 17.83
N ALA A 70 6.92 10.21 17.05
CA ALA A 70 6.38 11.55 16.94
C ALA A 70 5.80 12.06 18.27
N VAL A 71 5.17 11.19 19.08
CA VAL A 71 4.69 11.54 20.43
C VAL A 71 5.85 11.91 21.34
N VAL A 72 6.89 11.07 21.37
CA VAL A 72 8.09 11.31 22.21
C VAL A 72 8.79 12.60 21.79
N GLU A 73 9.03 12.76 20.50
CA GLU A 73 9.68 13.93 19.91
C GLU A 73 8.90 15.23 20.17
N ALA A 74 7.58 15.21 19.96
CA ALA A 74 6.72 16.35 20.22
C ALA A 74 6.76 16.75 21.71
N ARG A 75 6.77 15.76 22.60
CA ARG A 75 6.85 15.97 24.05
C ARG A 75 8.19 16.55 24.50
N LEU A 76 9.30 16.05 23.93
CA LEU A 76 10.65 16.53 24.25
C LEU A 76 10.90 17.95 23.74
N ARG A 77 10.36 18.28 22.56
CA ARG A 77 10.54 19.60 21.92
C ARG A 77 9.43 20.60 22.22
N ASN A 78 8.46 20.23 23.06
CA ASN A 78 7.27 21.02 23.38
C ASN A 78 6.55 21.55 22.13
N ARG A 79 6.32 20.67 21.15
CA ARG A 79 5.65 20.99 19.88
C ARG A 79 4.31 20.27 19.76
N PRO A 80 3.39 20.76 18.91
CA PRO A 80 2.19 20.01 18.58
C PRO A 80 2.53 18.65 17.95
N VAL A 81 1.93 17.58 18.48
CA VAL A 81 2.21 16.21 18.02
C VAL A 81 1.80 15.98 16.57
N GLN A 82 0.71 16.61 16.12
CA GLN A 82 0.25 16.50 14.73
C GLN A 82 1.23 17.08 13.71
N GLU A 83 1.83 18.23 14.01
CA GLU A 83 2.85 18.82 13.13
C GLU A 83 4.08 17.92 13.04
N THR A 84 4.51 17.38 14.19
CA THR A 84 5.64 16.46 14.28
C THR A 84 5.37 15.17 13.51
N TYR A 85 4.21 14.57 13.71
CA TYR A 85 3.79 13.34 13.03
C TYR A 85 3.69 13.54 11.52
N ARG A 86 3.02 14.59 11.03
CA ARG A 86 2.89 14.88 9.58
C ARG A 86 4.25 15.06 8.90
N ARG A 87 5.22 15.64 9.59
CA ARG A 87 6.59 15.78 9.07
C ARG A 87 7.29 14.42 8.99
N MET A 88 7.19 13.61 10.05
CA MET A 88 7.89 12.32 10.12
C MET A 88 7.28 11.26 9.22
N ILE A 89 5.95 11.21 9.12
CA ILE A 89 5.22 10.21 8.33
C ILE A 89 5.34 10.43 6.82
N ALA A 90 5.81 11.60 6.39
CA ALA A 90 5.98 11.93 4.99
C ALA A 90 6.89 10.93 4.24
N SER A 91 7.90 10.34 4.91
CA SER A 91 8.74 9.30 4.31
C SER A 91 7.96 8.02 3.98
N GLU A 92 7.09 7.57 4.89
CA GLU A 92 6.27 6.37 4.70
C GLU A 92 5.17 6.60 3.65
N VAL A 93 4.62 7.82 3.59
CA VAL A 93 3.72 8.24 2.50
C VAL A 93 4.42 8.09 1.15
N ARG A 94 5.66 8.59 1.05
CA ARG A 94 6.45 8.46 -0.18
C ARG A 94 6.66 6.99 -0.54
N ARG A 95 7.14 6.19 0.41
CA ARG A 95 7.39 4.75 0.23
C ARG A 95 6.13 4.03 -0.29
N THR A 96 5.04 4.11 0.46
CA THR A 96 3.77 3.40 0.17
C THR A 96 3.18 3.84 -1.17
N THR A 97 3.24 5.14 -1.47
CA THR A 97 2.63 5.71 -2.67
C THR A 97 3.47 5.47 -3.93
N ASP A 98 4.80 5.58 -3.83
CA ASP A 98 5.69 5.44 -4.98
C ASP A 98 5.99 4.00 -5.35
N GLN A 99 5.98 3.09 -4.37
CA GLN A 99 6.21 1.68 -4.63
C GLN A 99 5.31 1.23 -5.77
N TRP A 100 4.03 1.64 -5.77
CA TRP A 100 3.04 1.23 -6.77
C TRP A 100 2.66 2.31 -7.78
N ASN A 101 3.46 3.36 -7.92
CA ASN A 101 3.23 4.39 -8.93
C ASN A 101 3.51 3.81 -10.34
N PRO A 102 2.51 3.71 -11.24
CA PRO A 102 2.68 3.08 -12.55
C PRO A 102 3.79 3.73 -13.40
N LEU A 103 3.95 5.05 -13.27
CA LEU A 103 4.99 5.78 -14.00
C LEU A 103 6.37 5.49 -13.41
N LYS A 104 6.52 5.45 -12.08
CA LYS A 104 7.81 5.04 -11.49
C LYS A 104 8.12 3.58 -11.77
N ILE A 105 7.15 2.68 -11.74
CA ILE A 105 7.37 1.28 -12.16
C ILE A 105 7.89 1.21 -13.60
N ALA A 106 7.35 2.02 -14.50
CA ALA A 106 7.78 2.07 -15.89
C ALA A 106 9.19 2.67 -16.09
N PHE A 107 9.58 3.67 -15.29
CA PHE A 107 10.80 4.46 -15.55
C PHE A 107 11.93 4.30 -14.51
N ASP A 108 11.62 4.03 -13.25
CA ASP A 108 12.53 4.11 -12.09
C ASP A 108 12.69 2.81 -11.30
N LYS A 109 11.93 1.74 -11.60
CA LYS A 109 11.94 0.47 -10.86
C LYS A 109 11.92 0.65 -9.31
N PRO A 110 10.94 1.37 -8.74
CA PRO A 110 10.87 1.72 -7.31
C PRO A 110 10.62 0.53 -6.38
N HIS A 111 10.38 -0.67 -6.94
CA HIS A 111 10.22 -1.89 -6.16
C HIS A 111 11.57 -2.43 -5.73
N GLU A 112 11.66 -2.87 -4.47
CA GLU A 112 12.80 -3.64 -3.96
C GLU A 112 13.04 -4.92 -4.78
N ALA A 113 12.03 -5.42 -5.52
CA ALA A 113 12.15 -6.52 -6.46
C ALA A 113 12.05 -6.07 -7.92
N ASP A 114 13.07 -6.39 -8.74
CA ASP A 114 13.07 -6.18 -10.20
C ASP A 114 12.10 -7.17 -10.88
N PHE A 115 10.82 -6.81 -10.88
CA PHE A 115 9.75 -7.60 -11.47
C PHE A 115 9.99 -7.91 -12.96
N PRO A 116 10.44 -6.96 -13.81
CA PRO A 116 10.82 -7.27 -15.19
C PRO A 116 11.90 -8.35 -15.30
N ALA A 117 12.97 -8.25 -14.51
CA ALA A 117 14.05 -9.25 -14.53
C ALA A 117 13.56 -10.63 -14.05
N ALA A 118 12.73 -10.65 -13.00
CA ALA A 118 12.13 -11.89 -12.49
C ALA A 118 11.21 -12.54 -13.53
N LEU A 119 10.35 -11.75 -14.20
CA LEU A 119 9.45 -12.23 -15.25
C LEU A 119 10.25 -12.80 -16.44
N MET A 120 11.35 -12.14 -16.82
CA MET A 120 12.24 -12.60 -17.89
C MET A 120 13.03 -13.87 -17.55
N ARG A 121 13.11 -14.27 -16.28
CA ARG A 121 13.71 -15.58 -15.90
C ARG A 121 12.74 -16.75 -16.07
N LEU A 122 11.45 -16.49 -16.19
CA LEU A 122 10.44 -17.54 -16.30
C LEU A 122 10.34 -18.11 -17.73
N PRO A 123 9.96 -19.39 -17.89
CA PRO A 123 9.55 -19.96 -19.17
C PRO A 123 8.33 -19.23 -19.75
N TRP A 124 8.17 -19.26 -21.09
CA TRP A 124 7.08 -18.52 -21.77
C TRP A 124 5.67 -18.89 -21.27
N ARG A 125 5.44 -20.15 -20.87
CA ARG A 125 4.15 -20.62 -20.35
C ARG A 125 3.82 -19.96 -19.02
N GLU A 126 4.81 -19.89 -18.12
CA GLU A 126 4.68 -19.27 -16.81
C GLU A 126 4.55 -17.75 -16.92
N ARG A 127 5.32 -17.12 -17.83
CA ARG A 127 5.12 -15.69 -18.15
C ARG A 127 3.69 -15.39 -18.56
N ARG A 128 3.09 -16.23 -19.43
CA ARG A 128 1.70 -16.05 -19.88
C ARG A 128 0.71 -16.19 -18.72
N LEU A 129 0.96 -17.11 -17.77
CA LEU A 129 0.14 -17.25 -16.57
C LEU A 129 0.22 -16.01 -15.69
N VAL A 130 1.43 -15.53 -15.40
CA VAL A 130 1.65 -14.31 -14.59
C VAL A 130 0.98 -13.09 -15.24
N VAL A 131 1.15 -12.89 -16.54
CA VAL A 131 0.50 -11.77 -17.26
C VAL A 131 -1.02 -11.88 -17.23
N ARG A 132 -1.58 -13.08 -17.39
CA ARG A 132 -3.03 -13.30 -17.29
C ARG A 132 -3.55 -12.99 -15.89
N ASP A 133 -2.82 -13.39 -14.86
CA ASP A 133 -3.26 -13.20 -13.47
C ASP A 133 -3.14 -11.72 -13.07
N LEU A 134 -2.08 -11.02 -13.52
CA LEU A 134 -1.99 -9.55 -13.44
C LEU A 134 -3.16 -8.85 -14.15
N TRP A 135 -3.53 -9.32 -15.34
CA TRP A 135 -4.67 -8.76 -16.08
C TRP A 135 -5.98 -8.95 -15.33
N ARG A 136 -6.23 -10.15 -14.79
CA ARG A 136 -7.40 -10.44 -13.94
C ARG A 136 -7.43 -9.56 -12.69
N PHE A 137 -6.27 -9.36 -12.06
CA PHE A 137 -6.14 -8.45 -10.92
C PHE A 137 -6.50 -7.02 -11.31
N MET A 138 -5.98 -6.50 -12.42
CA MET A 138 -6.33 -5.15 -12.90
C MET A 138 -7.82 -4.99 -13.23
N LEU A 139 -8.48 -6.04 -13.75
CA LEU A 139 -9.91 -6.02 -14.04
C LEU A 139 -10.76 -5.82 -12.78
N LEU A 140 -10.35 -6.36 -11.62
CA LEU A 140 -11.03 -6.10 -10.34
C LEU A 140 -11.08 -4.60 -10.03
N TYR A 141 -10.01 -3.86 -10.37
CA TYR A 141 -9.93 -2.44 -10.07
C TYR A 141 -10.61 -1.53 -11.10
N LYS A 142 -11.03 -2.07 -12.25
CA LYS A 142 -11.68 -1.30 -13.31
C LYS A 142 -12.97 -0.61 -12.82
N GLU A 143 -13.72 -1.26 -11.94
CA GLU A 143 -15.02 -0.76 -11.44
C GLU A 143 -14.89 0.52 -10.61
N PHE A 144 -13.76 0.71 -9.93
CA PHE A 144 -13.53 1.87 -9.06
C PHE A 144 -13.24 3.17 -9.83
N LYS A 145 -13.01 3.11 -11.15
CA LYS A 145 -12.75 4.28 -12.02
C LYS A 145 -11.56 5.15 -11.56
N TRP A 146 -10.68 4.64 -10.71
CA TRP A 146 -9.55 5.39 -10.13
C TRP A 146 -8.41 5.68 -11.11
N GLY A 147 -8.38 5.06 -12.29
CA GLY A 147 -7.26 5.21 -13.23
C GLY A 147 -6.92 6.67 -13.57
N ARG A 148 -7.93 7.54 -13.71
CA ARG A 148 -7.71 8.97 -13.94
C ARG A 148 -7.12 9.69 -12.73
N GLU A 149 -7.54 9.34 -11.52
CA GLU A 149 -7.01 9.93 -10.28
C GLU A 149 -5.58 9.46 -10.00
N ILE A 150 -5.31 8.18 -10.21
CA ILE A 150 -3.98 7.59 -10.05
C ILE A 150 -3.01 8.24 -11.04
N LEU A 151 -3.42 8.39 -12.32
CA LEU A 151 -2.58 9.05 -13.34
C LEU A 151 -2.34 10.53 -13.01
N ARG A 152 -3.37 11.27 -12.59
CA ARG A 152 -3.21 12.68 -12.17
C ARG A 152 -2.27 12.80 -10.98
N ALA A 153 -2.45 11.93 -9.97
CA ALA A 153 -1.59 11.94 -8.79
C ALA A 153 -0.15 11.57 -9.17
N ALA A 154 0.06 10.54 -10.00
CA ALA A 154 1.37 10.15 -10.52
C ALA A 154 2.04 11.28 -11.32
N ALA A 155 1.31 11.95 -12.22
CA ALA A 155 1.83 13.07 -13.01
C ALA A 155 2.19 14.28 -12.13
N SER A 156 1.35 14.61 -11.15
CA SER A 156 1.63 15.71 -10.21
C SER A 156 2.91 15.49 -9.39
N ARG A 157 3.28 14.23 -9.15
CA ARG A 157 4.49 13.84 -8.41
C ARG A 157 5.76 13.87 -9.25
N LEU A 158 5.65 13.68 -10.58
CA LEU A 158 6.80 13.79 -11.50
C LEU A 158 7.16 15.24 -11.82
N LEU A 159 6.17 16.13 -11.77
CA LEU A 159 6.32 17.53 -12.17
C LEU A 159 6.50 18.52 -10.99
N GLY A 160 6.35 18.05 -9.74
CA GLY A 160 6.45 18.90 -8.55
C GLY A 160 7.60 18.50 -7.62
N ASP A 161 8.11 19.46 -6.85
CA ASP A 161 9.22 19.29 -5.88
C ASP A 161 8.82 18.50 -4.61
N GLY A 162 7.65 17.86 -4.57
CA GLY A 162 7.19 17.13 -3.39
C GLY A 162 5.79 16.53 -3.49
N TYR A 163 5.36 15.94 -2.38
CA TYR A 163 4.04 15.31 -2.27
C TYR A 163 2.99 16.35 -1.88
N PRO A 164 1.90 16.53 -2.66
CA PRO A 164 0.84 17.44 -2.30
C PRO A 164 0.22 17.03 -0.96
N THR A 165 0.40 17.83 0.09
CA THR A 165 -0.15 17.58 1.43
C THR A 165 -1.61 18.04 1.55
N THR A 166 -2.15 18.67 0.51
CA THR A 166 -3.51 19.23 0.44
C THR A 166 -4.62 18.21 0.61
N ARG A 167 -4.32 16.92 0.41
CA ARG A 167 -5.25 15.80 0.57
C ARG A 167 -5.03 15.03 1.88
N TRP A 168 -4.20 15.54 2.79
CA TRP A 168 -3.92 14.93 4.09
C TRP A 168 -4.83 15.54 5.16
N ILE A 169 -5.76 14.72 5.66
CA ILE A 169 -6.76 15.13 6.66
C ILE A 169 -6.24 14.89 8.06
#